data_AF-A0A9D4XYV7-F1
#
_entry.id   AF-A0A9D4XYV7-F1
#
_cell.length_a   1.000
_cell.length_b   1.000
_cell.length_c   1.000
_cell.angle_alpha   90.00
_cell.angle_beta   90.00
_cell.angle_gamma   90.00
#
_symmetry.space_group_name_H-M   'P 1'
#
loop_
_entity.id
_entity.type
_entity.pdbx_description
1 polymer ?
#
loop_
_entity_poly.entity_id
_entity_poly.type
_entity_poly.pdbx_seq_one_letter_code
_entity_poly.pdbx_strand_id
1 'polypeptide(L)'
;MLALTVSHIFLLFLLYPFQCSCSLSSLNKGSFLSVEKHGEDVIVSSNGTFSAGFYQVGENAFSFAIWFTELHNHNPDNIVWMANREQPVNEPFHSFSSMRLHGPIS
;
A
#
# COMPACT_ATOMS: atom_id res chain seq x y z
N MET A 1 1.18 -18.85 40.16
CA MET A 1 2.15 -18.32 39.17
C MET A 1 1.77 -18.71 37.75
N LEU A 2 1.65 -20.01 37.41
CA LEU A 2 1.28 -20.48 36.05
C LEU A 2 -0.10 -20.01 35.53
N ALA A 3 -1.13 -19.95 36.38
CA ALA A 3 -2.45 -19.49 35.95
C ALA A 3 -2.47 -18.00 35.55
N LEU A 4 -1.63 -17.18 36.20
CA LEU A 4 -1.52 -15.75 35.92
C LEU A 4 -0.81 -15.51 34.58
N THR A 5 0.19 -16.32 34.25
CA THR A 5 0.90 -16.24 32.96
C THR A 5 0.01 -16.66 31.80
N VAL A 6 -0.80 -17.72 31.95
CA VAL A 6 -1.76 -18.15 30.92
C VAL A 6 -2.82 -17.08 30.67
N SER A 7 -3.35 -16.46 31.74
CA SER A 7 -4.30 -15.34 31.62
C SER A 7 -3.71 -14.14 30.88
N HIS A 8 -2.45 -13.77 31.18
CA HIS A 8 -1.76 -12.68 30.46
C HIS A 8 -1.57 -12.99 28.97
N ILE A 9 -1.16 -14.21 28.62
CA ILE A 9 -0.99 -14.61 27.22
C ILE A 9 -2.32 -14.56 26.47
N PHE A 10 -3.41 -15.03 27.11
CA PHE A 10 -4.75 -14.95 26.55
C PHE A 10 -5.22 -13.50 26.34
N LEU A 11 -4.94 -12.62 27.31
CA LEU A 11 -5.24 -11.19 27.21
C LEU A 11 -4.43 -10.52 26.10
N LEU A 12 -3.15 -10.86 25.92
CA LEU A 12 -2.32 -10.39 24.81
C LEU A 12 -2.85 -10.86 23.45
N PHE A 13 -3.38 -12.08 23.38
CA PHE A 13 -4.00 -12.62 22.16
C PHE A 13 -5.33 -11.92 21.84
N LEU A 14 -6.13 -11.56 22.86
CA LEU A 14 -7.37 -10.78 22.69
C LEU A 14 -7.10 -9.31 22.36
N LEU A 15 -6.00 -8.75 22.85
CA LEU A 15 -5.55 -7.39 22.55
C LEU A 15 -4.78 -7.29 21.24
N TYR A 16 -4.41 -8.43 20.62
CA TYR A 16 -3.87 -8.43 19.27
C TYR A 16 -5.02 -8.05 18.33
N PRO A 17 -5.04 -6.83 17.76
CA PRO A 17 -6.06 -6.51 16.77
C PRO A 17 -5.94 -7.57 15.69
N PHE A 18 -7.08 -8.18 15.32
CA PHE A 18 -7.15 -8.94 14.09
C PHE A 18 -6.79 -7.92 12.99
N GLN A 19 -5.54 -7.91 12.56
CA GLN A 19 -5.02 -7.03 11.51
C GLN A 19 -5.70 -7.47 10.22
N CYS A 20 -6.95 -7.05 10.04
CA CYS A 20 -7.70 -7.26 8.82
C CYS A 20 -7.20 -6.20 7.85
N SER A 21 -6.13 -6.52 7.12
CA SER A 21 -5.66 -5.68 6.03
C SER A 21 -6.72 -5.76 4.92
N CYS A 22 -7.59 -4.77 4.85
CA CYS A 22 -8.51 -4.61 3.73
C CYS A 22 -7.72 -4.19 2.49
N SER A 23 -7.20 -5.15 1.73
CA SER A 23 -6.62 -4.85 0.42
C SER A 23 -7.73 -4.42 -0.53
N LEU A 24 -7.56 -3.27 -1.18
CA LEU A 24 -8.53 -2.78 -2.16
C LEU A 24 -8.40 -3.58 -3.45
N SER A 25 -9.47 -4.13 -4.01
CA SER A 25 -9.39 -4.81 -5.32
C SER A 25 -9.61 -3.86 -6.51
N SER A 26 -10.20 -2.69 -6.26
CA SER A 26 -10.53 -1.70 -7.28
C SER A 26 -10.69 -0.29 -6.70
N LEU A 27 -10.23 0.73 -7.40
CA LEU A 27 -10.53 2.14 -7.09
C LEU A 27 -11.83 2.58 -7.77
N ASN A 28 -12.73 3.16 -6.98
CA ASN A 28 -13.94 3.79 -7.51
C ASN A 28 -13.62 5.16 -8.12
N LYS A 29 -14.42 5.60 -9.08
CA LYS A 29 -14.30 6.95 -9.64
C LYS A 29 -14.39 8.00 -8.53
N GLY A 30 -13.44 8.93 -8.49
CA GLY A 30 -13.37 9.98 -7.47
C GLY A 30 -12.65 9.57 -6.18
N SER A 31 -12.35 8.28 -5.99
CA SER A 31 -11.40 7.84 -4.95
C SER A 31 -9.96 8.12 -5.36
N PHE A 32 -9.06 8.14 -4.38
CA PHE A 32 -7.64 8.40 -4.53
C PHE A 32 -6.86 7.54 -3.54
N LEU A 33 -5.58 7.32 -3.80
CA LEU A 33 -4.62 6.77 -2.84
C LEU A 33 -3.81 7.91 -2.22
N SER A 34 -3.39 7.77 -0.97
CA SER A 34 -2.50 8.73 -0.31
C SER A 34 -1.07 8.21 -0.23
N VAL A 35 -0.10 9.07 -0.52
CA VAL A 35 1.33 8.77 -0.30
C VAL A 35 1.63 8.55 1.19
N GLU A 36 0.96 9.28 2.08
CA GLU A 36 1.13 9.14 3.54
C GLU A 36 0.72 7.75 4.03
N LYS A 37 -0.19 7.09 3.30
CA LYS A 37 -0.71 5.76 3.61
C LYS A 37 -0.21 4.69 2.64
N HIS A 38 0.91 4.90 1.97
CA HIS A 38 1.41 4.02 0.90
C HIS A 38 1.55 2.53 1.28
N GLY A 39 1.74 2.21 2.56
CA GLY A 39 1.77 0.82 3.04
C GLY A 39 0.40 0.15 3.25
N GLU A 40 -0.67 0.95 3.36
CA GLU A 40 -2.03 0.51 3.63
C GLU A 40 -2.94 0.66 2.39
N ASP A 41 -2.79 1.78 1.67
CA ASP A 41 -3.53 2.14 0.47
C ASP A 41 -2.94 1.42 -0.77
N VAL A 42 -3.02 0.08 -0.75
CA VAL A 42 -2.53 -0.79 -1.83
C VAL A 42 -3.70 -1.51 -2.49
N ILE A 43 -3.71 -1.48 -3.82
CA ILE A 43 -4.64 -2.25 -4.64
C ILE A 43 -4.03 -3.63 -4.87
N VAL A 44 -4.76 -4.69 -4.54
CA VAL A 44 -4.34 -6.07 -4.78
C VAL A 44 -5.25 -6.68 -5.84
N SER A 45 -4.64 -7.26 -6.86
CA SER A 45 -5.33 -8.02 -7.90
C SER A 45 -6.17 -9.16 -7.29
N SER A 46 -7.25 -9.56 -7.97
CA SER A 46 -8.19 -10.57 -7.46
C SER A 46 -7.55 -11.94 -7.16
N ASN A 47 -6.46 -12.26 -7.85
CA ASN A 47 -5.69 -13.49 -7.64
C ASN A 47 -4.51 -13.32 -6.67
N GLY A 48 -4.30 -12.13 -6.10
CA GLY A 48 -3.23 -11.83 -5.16
C GLY A 48 -1.82 -11.84 -5.74
N THR A 49 -1.66 -11.89 -7.07
CA THR A 49 -0.34 -11.97 -7.71
C THR A 49 0.34 -10.60 -7.81
N PHE A 50 -0.45 -9.58 -8.09
CA PHE A 50 0.01 -8.20 -8.27
C PHE A 50 -0.57 -7.26 -7.23
N SER A 51 0.26 -6.33 -6.80
CA SER A 51 -0.09 -5.17 -5.99
C SER A 51 0.21 -3.89 -6.76
N ALA A 52 -0.57 -2.84 -6.53
CA ALA A 52 -0.37 -1.53 -7.12
C ALA A 52 -0.66 -0.41 -6.11
N GLY A 53 0.14 0.65 -6.14
CA GLY A 53 0.04 1.74 -5.17
C GLY A 53 1.24 2.69 -5.26
N PHE A 54 1.35 3.61 -4.31
CA PHE A 54 2.53 4.45 -4.20
C PHE A 54 3.70 3.64 -3.67
N TYR A 55 4.79 3.60 -4.43
CA TYR A 55 6.01 2.89 -4.08
C TYR A 55 7.12 3.90 -3.79
N GLN A 56 7.85 3.70 -2.70
CA GLN A 56 8.94 4.57 -2.31
C GLN A 56 10.18 4.30 -3.17
N VAL A 57 10.64 5.32 -3.89
CA VAL A 57 11.81 5.26 -4.80
C VAL A 57 13.02 6.01 -4.25
N GLY A 58 12.86 6.75 -3.14
CA GLY A 58 13.91 7.47 -2.45
C GLY A 58 13.47 7.91 -1.06
N GLU A 59 14.29 8.70 -0.38
CA GLU A 59 14.06 9.06 1.03
C GLU A 59 12.70 9.74 1.28
N ASN A 60 12.20 10.52 0.32
CA ASN A 60 10.88 11.15 0.36
C ASN A 60 10.22 11.21 -1.03
N ALA A 61 10.61 10.31 -1.93
CA ALA A 61 10.14 10.29 -3.31
C ALA A 61 9.29 9.04 -3.54
N PHE A 62 8.12 9.23 -4.13
CA PHE A 62 7.16 8.16 -4.41
C PHE A 62 6.75 8.17 -5.88
N SER A 63 6.48 6.98 -6.41
CA SER A 63 5.93 6.81 -7.75
C SER A 63 4.88 5.72 -7.71
N PHE A 64 3.81 5.88 -8.48
CA PHE A 64 2.81 4.83 -8.56
C PHE A 64 3.37 3.66 -9.38
N ALA A 65 3.31 2.46 -8.81
CA ALA A 65 3.90 1.27 -9.41
C ALA A 65 2.98 0.06 -9.30
N ILE A 66 3.32 -0.98 -10.06
CA ILE A 66 2.74 -2.31 -9.99
C ILE A 66 3.89 -3.29 -9.73
N TRP A 67 3.74 -4.17 -8.74
CA TRP A 67 4.75 -5.14 -8.33
C TRP A 67 4.13 -6.50 -7.98
N PHE A 68 4.96 -7.53 -7.88
CA PHE A 68 4.54 -8.85 -7.41
C PHE A 68 4.32 -8.86 -5.89
N THR A 69 3.17 -9.35 -5.44
CA THR A 69 2.76 -9.35 -4.02
C THR A 69 3.60 -10.30 -3.16
N GLU A 70 4.00 -11.45 -3.70
CA GLU A 70 4.72 -12.50 -2.94
C GLU A 70 6.20 -12.18 -2.70
N LEU A 71 6.78 -11.27 -3.49
CA LEU A 71 8.17 -10.84 -3.35
C LEU A 71 8.24 -9.74 -2.30
N HIS A 72 8.89 -10.05 -1.18
CA HIS A 72 9.03 -9.18 -0.01
C HIS A 72 9.34 -7.74 -0.42
N ASN A 73 8.60 -6.81 0.20
CA ASN A 73 8.59 -5.41 -0.14
C ASN A 73 10.02 -4.84 -0.14
N HIS A 74 10.32 -3.99 -1.12
CA HIS A 74 11.55 -3.22 -1.31
C HIS A 74 12.63 -3.76 -2.26
N ASN A 75 12.45 -4.92 -2.92
CA ASN A 75 13.36 -5.28 -4.03
C ASN A 75 12.90 -4.60 -5.35
N PRO A 76 13.66 -3.68 -5.96
CA PRO A 76 13.27 -3.04 -7.23
C PRO A 76 13.04 -4.05 -8.38
N ASP A 77 13.61 -5.24 -8.32
CA ASP A 77 13.38 -6.29 -9.32
C ASP A 77 11.95 -6.87 -9.29
N ASN A 78 11.17 -6.59 -8.24
CA ASN A 78 9.77 -7.03 -8.14
C ASN A 78 8.79 -6.10 -8.88
N ILE A 79 9.26 -4.95 -9.37
CA ILE A 79 8.45 -3.93 -10.03
C ILE A 79 8.29 -4.30 -11.50
N VAL A 80 7.06 -4.61 -11.90
CA VAL A 80 6.74 -4.93 -13.30
C VAL A 80 6.45 -3.69 -14.14
N TRP A 81 6.00 -2.61 -13.48
CA TRP A 81 5.71 -1.34 -14.13
C TRP A 81 5.74 -0.18 -13.12
N MET A 82 6.17 1.00 -13.56
CA MET A 82 6.17 2.23 -12.76
C MET A 82 5.75 3.41 -13.62
N ALA A 83 4.81 4.21 -13.12
CA ALA A 83 4.41 5.46 -13.74
C ALA A 83 5.57 6.46 -13.69
N ASN A 84 5.74 7.25 -14.75
CA ASN A 84 6.73 8.32 -14.82
C ASN A 84 8.18 7.87 -14.53
N ARG A 85 8.63 6.75 -15.13
CA ARG A 85 10.00 6.20 -14.98
C ARG A 85 11.12 7.22 -15.24
N GLU A 86 10.85 8.25 -16.03
CA GLU A 86 11.79 9.31 -16.41
C GLU A 86 11.70 10.58 -15.53
N GLN A 87 10.65 10.71 -14.70
CA GLN A 87 10.40 11.86 -13.82
C GLN A 87 9.72 11.40 -12.51
N PRO A 88 10.47 10.76 -11.58
CA PRO A 88 9.94 10.46 -10.25
C PRO A 88 9.47 11.75 -9.58
N VAL A 89 8.36 11.70 -8.82
CA VAL A 89 7.77 12.88 -8.18
C VAL A 89 8.73 13.41 -7.11
N ASN A 90 9.59 14.33 -7.51
CA ASN A 90 10.59 14.97 -6.67
C ASN A 90 10.06 16.36 -6.35
N GLU A 91 8.98 16.44 -5.58
CA GLU A 91 8.37 17.73 -5.24
C GLU A 91 8.33 17.88 -3.71
N PRO A 92 8.77 19.04 -3.18
CA PRO A 92 8.98 19.26 -1.76
C PRO A 92 7.67 19.10 -0.98
N PHE A 93 7.82 18.80 0.32
CA PHE A 93 6.88 18.46 1.41
C PHE A 93 5.44 19.04 1.45
N HIS A 94 4.97 19.77 0.45
CA HIS A 94 3.66 20.42 0.40
C HIS A 94 2.81 20.14 -0.87
N SER A 95 3.18 19.20 -1.74
CA SER A 95 2.33 18.84 -2.89
C SER A 95 1.62 17.50 -2.67
N PHE A 96 0.37 17.57 -2.19
CA PHE A 96 -0.57 16.45 -2.15
C PHE A 96 -0.82 15.94 -3.58
N SER A 97 -0.05 14.96 -4.05
CA SER A 97 -0.24 14.32 -5.36
C SER A 97 -1.38 13.30 -5.28
N SER A 98 -2.62 13.79 -5.24
CA SER A 98 -3.83 12.95 -5.37
C SER A 98 -4.03 12.57 -6.83
N MET A 99 -3.69 11.33 -7.21
CA MET A 99 -4.07 10.78 -8.52
C MET A 99 -5.57 10.45 -8.51
N ARG A 100 -6.37 11.17 -9.31
CA ARG A 100 -7.79 10.87 -9.56
C ARG A 100 -7.96 10.23 -10.92
N LEU A 101 -8.55 9.03 -10.95
CA LEU A 101 -9.01 8.40 -12.19
C LEU A 101 -10.20 9.19 -12.77
N HIS A 102 -9.95 10.03 -13.78
CA HIS A 102 -11.00 10.66 -14.59
C HIS A 102 -11.33 9.74 -15.77
N GLY A 103 -12.37 8.91 -15.62
CA GLY A 103 -12.97 8.20 -16.76
C GLY A 103 -13.94 9.10 -17.54
N PRO A 104 -13.96 9.05 -18.89
CA PRO A 104 -14.97 9.74 -19.70
C PRO A 104 -16.38 9.22 -19.38
N ILE A 105 -17.37 10.11 -19.52
CA ILE A 105 -18.78 9.75 -19.44
C ILE A 105 -19.16 9.23 -20.83
N SER A 106 -19.32 7.92 -20.96
CA SER A 106 -20.05 7.27 -22.05
C SER A 106 -20.57 5.93 -21.56
#